data_AF-A0A3G9GBX6-F1
#
_entry.id   AF-A0A3G9GBX6-F1
#
_cell.length_a   1.000
_cell.length_b   1.000
_cell.length_c   1.000
_cell.angle_alpha   90.00
_cell.angle_beta   90.00
_cell.angle_gamma   90.00
#
_symmetry.space_group_name_H-M   'P 1'
#
loop_
_entity.id
_entity.type
_entity.pdbx_description
1 polymer ?
#
loop_
_entity_poly.entity_id
_entity_poly.type
_entity_poly.pdbx_seq_one_letter_code
_entity_poly.pdbx_strand_id
1 'polypeptide(L)'
;MRNLIALSLILSLGASAVAAAPLCEGTKGYSATFDGRRTFGWSPARLESFRTKDPKAPAVAKVIKDADKALTAGPWSVTNKTRTPPSGDKHDYMSLGPYWWPDPAVPGGEPYVRRDGQVNPERATDAFDRTAITRMADAVEALSLAYYFTG
;
A
#
# COMPACT_ATOMS: atom_id res chain seq x y z
N MET A 1 41.44 -4.13 69.76
CA MET A 1 40.30 -4.66 68.98
C MET A 1 39.81 -3.55 68.05
N ARG A 2 40.13 -3.61 66.75
CA ARG A 2 39.69 -2.64 65.72
C ARG A 2 38.96 -3.44 64.64
N ASN A 3 37.64 -3.30 64.57
CA ASN A 3 36.83 -3.95 63.54
C ASN A 3 36.69 -3.01 62.34
N LEU A 4 37.17 -3.47 61.18
CA LEU A 4 36.95 -2.86 59.87
C LEU A 4 35.64 -3.41 59.30
N ILE A 5 34.71 -2.52 58.97
CA ILE A 5 33.49 -2.85 58.22
C ILE A 5 33.77 -2.54 56.74
N ALA A 6 33.78 -3.58 55.90
CA ALA A 6 33.91 -3.45 54.45
C ALA A 6 32.52 -3.17 53.84
N LEU A 7 32.39 -2.03 53.14
CA LEU A 7 31.18 -1.64 52.42
C LEU A 7 31.33 -2.08 50.96
N SER A 8 30.63 -3.14 50.55
CA SER A 8 30.63 -3.62 49.16
C SER A 8 29.57 -2.87 48.35
N LEU A 9 30.03 -2.07 47.38
CA LEU A 9 29.19 -1.37 46.40
C LEU A 9 28.86 -2.33 45.26
N ILE A 10 27.59 -2.72 45.12
CA ILE A 10 27.12 -3.56 44.00
C ILE A 10 26.70 -2.62 42.86
N LEU A 11 27.48 -2.59 41.78
CA LEU A 11 27.15 -1.88 40.55
C LEU A 11 26.28 -2.78 39.67
N SER A 12 24.97 -2.58 39.66
CA SER A 12 24.06 -3.31 38.78
C SER A 12 24.12 -2.74 37.36
N LEU A 13 24.76 -3.46 36.43
CA LEU A 13 24.58 -3.22 34.99
C LEU A 13 23.17 -3.64 34.60
N GLY A 14 22.28 -2.66 34.38
CA GLY A 14 20.96 -2.91 33.82
C GLY A 14 21.10 -3.33 32.35
N ALA A 15 20.68 -4.55 32.02
CA ALA A 15 20.54 -4.96 30.63
C ALA A 15 19.37 -4.19 29.99
N SER A 16 19.67 -3.26 29.07
CA SER A 16 18.65 -2.68 28.21
C SER A 16 18.08 -3.78 27.32
N ALA A 17 16.80 -4.11 27.51
CA ALA A 17 16.08 -4.96 26.57
C ALA A 17 16.00 -4.24 25.22
N VAL A 18 16.67 -4.79 24.20
CA VAL A 18 16.47 -4.35 22.83
C VAL A 18 15.04 -4.76 22.45
N ALA A 19 14.18 -3.77 22.16
CA ALA A 19 12.84 -4.04 21.67
C ALA A 19 12.92 -4.89 20.40
N ALA A 20 12.18 -5.99 20.35
CA ALA A 20 12.12 -6.86 19.18
C ALA A 20 11.63 -6.07 17.96
N ALA A 21 12.24 -6.33 16.78
CA ALA A 21 11.83 -5.67 15.55
C ALA A 21 10.36 -6.00 15.21
N PRO A 22 9.59 -5.05 14.67
CA PRO A 22 8.21 -5.31 14.27
C PRO A 22 8.17 -6.41 13.20
N LEU A 23 7.39 -7.45 13.45
CA LEU A 23 7.22 -8.61 12.58
C LEU A 23 5.89 -8.51 11.82
N CYS A 24 5.91 -8.75 10.50
CA CYS A 24 4.71 -8.90 9.69
C CYS A 24 4.31 -10.38 9.64
N GLU A 25 3.17 -10.73 10.23
CA GLU A 25 2.62 -12.09 10.20
C GLU A 25 1.58 -12.22 9.08
N GLY A 26 1.74 -13.15 8.14
CA GLY A 26 1.04 -13.17 6.85
C GLY A 26 -0.45 -12.78 6.83
N THR A 27 -1.28 -13.26 7.77
CA THR A 27 -2.71 -12.86 7.85
C THR A 27 -2.98 -11.75 8.87
N LYS A 28 -2.08 -11.53 9.83
CA LYS A 28 -2.22 -10.58 10.94
C LYS A 28 -1.51 -9.25 10.68
N GLY A 29 -0.68 -9.16 9.63
CA GLY A 29 0.18 -8.03 9.36
C GLY A 29 1.05 -7.71 10.58
N TYR A 30 1.26 -6.42 10.84
CA TYR A 30 1.98 -5.93 12.02
C TYR A 30 1.13 -5.80 13.29
N SER A 31 -0.11 -6.33 13.33
CA SER A 31 -1.07 -6.03 14.42
C SER A 31 -0.54 -6.27 15.84
N ALA A 32 0.28 -7.30 16.05
CA ALA A 32 0.89 -7.60 17.36
C ALA A 32 1.87 -6.52 17.86
N THR A 33 2.43 -5.70 16.96
CA THR A 33 3.45 -4.67 17.25
C THR A 33 3.01 -3.27 16.83
N PHE A 34 1.73 -3.09 16.51
CA PHE A 34 1.20 -1.82 15.99
C PHE A 34 -0.17 -1.45 16.56
N ASP A 35 -0.36 -1.67 17.86
CA ASP A 35 -1.59 -1.34 18.59
C ASP A 35 -2.85 -1.98 17.97
N GLY A 36 -2.72 -3.21 17.48
CA GLY A 36 -3.80 -3.95 16.82
C GLY A 36 -4.06 -3.55 15.36
N ARG A 37 -3.43 -2.47 14.85
CA ARG A 37 -3.59 -2.01 13.46
C ARG A 37 -2.89 -2.98 12.50
N ARG A 38 -3.58 -3.37 11.44
CA ARG A 38 -3.05 -4.33 10.45
C ARG A 38 -2.51 -3.60 9.23
N THR A 39 -1.19 -3.58 9.09
CA THR A 39 -0.50 -3.15 7.87
C THR A 39 0.35 -4.29 7.31
N PHE A 40 0.60 -4.29 5.99
CA PHE A 40 1.40 -5.32 5.31
C PHE A 40 2.58 -4.72 4.54
N GLY A 41 2.34 -3.68 3.74
CA GLY A 41 3.38 -2.95 3.01
C GLY A 41 4.02 -1.80 3.79
N TRP A 42 3.40 -1.40 4.91
CA TRP A 42 3.82 -0.26 5.71
C TRP A 42 4.41 -0.70 7.05
N SER A 43 5.71 -0.45 7.24
CA SER A 43 6.40 -0.68 8.51
C SER A 43 5.83 0.26 9.60
N PRO A 44 5.44 -0.28 10.77
CA PRO A 44 4.99 0.51 11.92
C PRO A 44 5.97 1.61 12.32
N ALA A 45 7.25 1.25 12.46
CA ALA A 45 8.30 2.18 12.85
C ALA A 45 8.45 3.33 11.84
N ARG A 46 8.31 3.05 10.54
CA ARG A 46 8.35 4.08 9.49
C ARG A 46 7.12 5.00 9.58
N LEU A 47 5.92 4.44 9.75
CA LEU A 47 4.69 5.22 9.90
C LEU A 47 4.73 6.13 11.13
N GLU A 48 5.12 5.62 12.30
CA GLU A 48 5.26 6.43 13.51
C GLU A 48 6.35 7.50 13.34
N SER A 49 7.42 7.21 12.60
CA SER A 49 8.45 8.21 12.29
C SER A 49 7.94 9.37 11.44
N PHE A 50 6.79 9.26 10.77
CA PHE A 50 6.18 10.34 10.00
C PHE A 50 5.10 11.09 10.78
N ARG A 51 4.50 10.46 11.79
CA ARG A 51 3.39 11.03 12.57
C ARG A 51 3.79 12.25 13.41
N THR A 52 5.02 12.30 13.88
CA THR A 52 5.54 13.38 14.75
C THR A 52 6.51 14.32 14.03
N LYS A 53 6.90 14.00 12.80
CA LYS A 53 7.75 14.87 11.99
C LYS A 53 6.89 15.95 11.36
N ASP A 54 7.48 17.15 11.24
CA ASP A 54 6.90 18.34 10.59
C ASP A 54 5.98 17.94 9.41
N PRO A 55 4.69 18.31 9.40
CA PRO A 55 3.78 18.00 8.30
C PRO A 55 4.24 18.55 6.94
N LYS A 56 5.19 19.51 6.94
CA LYS A 56 5.85 20.01 5.74
C LYS A 56 6.97 19.10 5.22
N ALA A 57 7.32 18.03 5.94
CA ALA A 57 8.25 17.02 5.46
C ALA A 57 7.76 16.50 4.10
N PRO A 58 8.63 16.43 3.07
CA PRO A 58 8.20 16.20 1.69
C PRO A 58 7.30 14.98 1.49
N ALA A 59 7.55 13.88 2.20
CA ALA A 59 6.75 12.66 2.11
C ALA A 59 5.33 12.84 2.69
N VAL A 60 5.20 13.50 3.85
CA VAL A 60 3.91 13.76 4.51
C VAL A 60 3.10 14.77 3.69
N ALA A 61 3.74 15.86 3.25
CA ALA A 61 3.12 16.86 2.41
C ALA A 61 2.60 16.27 1.08
N LYS A 62 3.34 15.32 0.49
CA LYS A 62 2.88 14.61 -0.71
C LYS A 62 1.63 13.78 -0.43
N VAL A 63 1.61 13.01 0.66
CA VAL A 63 0.45 12.19 1.04
C VAL A 63 -0.78 13.06 1.28
N ILE A 64 -0.63 14.18 2.02
CA ILE A 64 -1.73 15.14 2.25
C ILE A 64 -2.25 15.68 0.92
N LYS A 65 -1.36 16.12 0.01
CA LYS A 65 -1.75 16.60 -1.31
C LYS A 65 -2.49 15.55 -2.16
N ASP A 66 -2.07 14.30 -2.08
CA ASP A 66 -2.73 13.22 -2.82
C ASP A 66 -4.08 12.86 -2.19
N ALA A 67 -4.20 12.93 -0.86
CA ALA A 67 -5.46 12.78 -0.14
C ALA A 67 -6.44 13.92 -0.46
N ASP A 68 -6.00 15.17 -0.51
CA ASP A 68 -6.82 16.31 -0.89
C ASP A 68 -7.42 16.13 -2.28
N LYS A 69 -6.64 15.62 -3.24
CA LYS A 69 -7.16 15.27 -4.57
C LYS A 69 -8.14 14.11 -4.51
N ALA A 70 -7.87 13.11 -3.66
CA ALA A 70 -8.69 11.92 -3.52
C ALA A 70 -10.09 12.23 -2.96
N LEU A 71 -10.23 13.26 -2.12
CA LEU A 71 -11.53 13.67 -1.54
C LEU A 71 -12.60 13.97 -2.60
N THR A 72 -12.19 14.44 -3.78
CA THR A 72 -13.09 14.76 -4.90
C THR A 72 -12.91 13.82 -6.09
N ALA A 73 -12.11 12.77 -5.96
CA ALA A 73 -11.82 11.84 -7.04
C ALA A 73 -12.83 10.67 -7.07
N GLY A 74 -13.08 10.13 -8.27
CA GLY A 74 -14.04 9.05 -8.47
C GLY A 74 -15.49 9.55 -8.62
N PRO A 75 -16.51 8.69 -8.35
CA PRO A 75 -16.39 7.31 -7.91
C PRO A 75 -15.85 6.39 -9.02
N TRP A 76 -15.01 5.43 -8.63
CA TRP A 76 -14.57 4.35 -9.52
C TRP A 76 -15.38 3.10 -9.24
N SER A 77 -15.88 2.46 -10.29
CA SER A 77 -16.64 1.22 -10.20
C SER A 77 -16.30 0.32 -11.38
N VAL A 78 -16.39 -0.99 -11.15
CA VAL A 78 -16.36 -1.99 -12.22
C VAL A 78 -17.48 -1.77 -13.23
N THR A 79 -18.56 -1.08 -12.88
CA THR A 79 -19.65 -0.80 -13.82
C THR A 79 -19.32 0.32 -14.82
N ASN A 80 -18.24 1.07 -14.62
CA ASN A 80 -17.89 2.22 -15.47
C ASN A 80 -17.19 1.82 -16.77
N LYS A 81 -16.67 0.59 -16.88
CA LYS A 81 -16.01 0.13 -18.10
C LYS A 81 -16.95 0.10 -19.30
N THR A 82 -16.45 0.44 -20.48
CA THR A 82 -17.25 0.46 -21.71
C THR A 82 -17.55 -0.94 -22.23
N ARG A 83 -16.60 -1.89 -22.15
CA ARG A 83 -16.79 -3.29 -22.58
C ARG A 83 -17.56 -4.13 -21.56
N THR A 84 -18.40 -5.03 -22.02
CA THR A 84 -19.09 -6.02 -21.14
C THR A 84 -18.23 -7.27 -21.00
N PRO A 85 -18.04 -7.81 -19.78
CA PRO A 85 -17.36 -9.08 -19.57
C PRO A 85 -18.01 -10.25 -20.31
N PRO A 86 -17.26 -11.35 -20.57
CA PRO A 86 -17.80 -12.54 -21.24
C PRO A 86 -19.01 -13.19 -20.53
N SER A 87 -19.16 -12.97 -19.22
CA SER A 87 -20.32 -13.42 -18.46
C SER A 87 -21.62 -12.68 -18.79
N GLY A 88 -21.53 -11.51 -19.42
CA GLY A 88 -22.66 -10.61 -19.65
C GLY A 88 -22.97 -9.67 -18.47
N ASP A 89 -22.35 -9.85 -17.31
CA ASP A 89 -22.55 -9.01 -16.12
C ASP A 89 -21.49 -7.91 -16.01
N LYS A 90 -21.92 -6.64 -15.89
CA LYS A 90 -21.02 -5.49 -15.70
C LYS A 90 -20.38 -5.45 -14.31
N HIS A 91 -20.95 -6.14 -13.32
CA HIS A 91 -20.38 -6.24 -11.98
C HIS A 91 -19.14 -7.14 -11.92
N ASP A 92 -18.90 -7.98 -12.94
CA ASP A 92 -17.69 -8.77 -13.02
C ASP A 92 -16.48 -7.91 -13.38
N TYR A 93 -15.40 -8.05 -12.60
CA TYR A 93 -14.14 -7.39 -12.90
C TYR A 93 -13.53 -7.94 -14.20
N MET A 94 -13.11 -7.05 -15.09
CA MET A 94 -12.45 -7.42 -16.35
C MET A 94 -11.22 -6.56 -16.62
N SER A 95 -10.12 -7.22 -16.99
CA SER A 95 -8.88 -6.53 -17.39
C SER A 95 -8.15 -7.25 -18.51
N LEU A 96 -7.32 -6.52 -19.24
CA LEU A 96 -6.46 -7.07 -20.27
C LEU A 96 -5.08 -7.43 -19.71
N GLY A 97 -4.63 -8.65 -20.02
CA GLY A 97 -3.29 -9.11 -19.66
C GLY A 97 -2.22 -8.20 -20.29
N PRO A 98 -1.19 -7.79 -19.52
CA PRO A 98 -0.30 -6.70 -19.94
C PRO A 98 0.46 -6.95 -21.23
N TYR A 99 0.76 -8.22 -21.53
CA TYR A 99 1.61 -8.60 -22.65
C TYR A 99 0.84 -9.14 -23.85
N TRP A 100 -0.48 -8.99 -23.89
CA TRP A 100 -1.31 -9.45 -25.01
C TRP A 100 -1.61 -8.29 -25.96
N TRP A 101 -1.25 -8.45 -27.22
CA TRP A 101 -1.37 -7.44 -28.27
C TRP A 101 -2.17 -7.97 -29.46
N PRO A 102 -2.86 -7.10 -30.22
CA PRO A 102 -3.46 -7.48 -31.49
C PRO A 102 -2.41 -8.09 -32.44
N ASP A 103 -2.76 -9.16 -33.13
CA ASP A 103 -1.90 -9.78 -34.13
C ASP A 103 -1.97 -9.00 -35.45
N PRO A 104 -0.89 -8.34 -35.91
CA PRO A 104 -0.91 -7.60 -37.17
C PRO A 104 -1.07 -8.50 -38.41
N ALA A 105 -0.86 -9.82 -38.29
CA ALA A 105 -1.01 -10.76 -39.40
C ALA A 105 -2.46 -11.17 -39.66
N VAL A 106 -3.39 -10.88 -38.74
CA VAL A 106 -4.80 -11.30 -38.85
C VAL A 106 -5.70 -10.06 -38.96
N PRO A 107 -6.61 -10.00 -39.96
CA PRO A 107 -7.62 -8.94 -40.02
C PRO A 107 -8.44 -8.89 -38.71
N GLY A 108 -8.53 -7.72 -38.10
CA GLY A 108 -9.19 -7.54 -36.80
C GLY A 108 -8.31 -7.81 -35.58
N GLY A 109 -7.09 -8.34 -35.77
CA GLY A 109 -6.09 -8.46 -34.71
C GLY A 109 -6.37 -9.53 -33.65
N GLU A 110 -7.33 -10.42 -33.89
CA GLU A 110 -7.72 -11.50 -32.98
C GLU A 110 -7.40 -12.89 -33.57
N PRO A 111 -6.99 -13.88 -32.75
CA PRO A 111 -6.71 -13.77 -31.32
C PRO A 111 -5.44 -12.95 -31.03
N TYR A 112 -5.36 -12.37 -29.83
CA TYR A 112 -4.17 -11.60 -29.43
C TYR A 112 -2.96 -12.53 -29.33
N VAL A 113 -1.76 -11.96 -29.50
CA VAL A 113 -0.47 -12.64 -29.35
C VAL A 113 0.34 -12.07 -28.19
N ARG A 114 1.10 -12.93 -27.50
CA ARG A 114 1.92 -12.54 -26.35
C ARG A 114 3.23 -11.89 -26.80
N ARG A 115 3.50 -10.66 -26.34
CA ARG A 115 4.77 -9.94 -26.48
C ARG A 115 5.35 -9.66 -25.09
N ASP A 116 6.21 -10.54 -24.62
CA ASP A 116 6.74 -10.46 -23.25
C ASP A 116 7.49 -9.15 -23.00
N GLY A 117 7.32 -8.58 -21.80
CA GLY A 117 7.92 -7.30 -21.41
C GLY A 117 7.35 -6.06 -22.10
N GLN A 118 6.50 -6.20 -23.13
CA GLN A 118 5.88 -5.08 -23.83
C GLN A 118 4.45 -4.88 -23.35
N VAL A 119 4.20 -3.81 -22.58
CA VAL A 119 2.88 -3.54 -22.03
C VAL A 119 1.97 -2.92 -23.10
N ASN A 120 0.91 -3.63 -23.50
CA ASN A 120 -0.14 -3.07 -24.37
C ASN A 120 -0.81 -1.90 -23.62
N PRO A 121 -0.89 -0.67 -24.16
CA PRO A 121 -1.53 0.46 -23.47
C PRO A 121 -3.07 0.37 -23.42
N GLU A 122 -3.72 -0.43 -24.27
CA GLU A 122 -5.18 -0.59 -24.35
C GLU A 122 -5.79 -0.97 -22.99
N ARG A 123 -5.08 -1.79 -22.22
CA ARG A 123 -5.43 -2.22 -20.86
C ARG A 123 -5.60 -1.10 -19.83
N ALA A 124 -5.23 0.14 -20.18
CA ALA A 124 -5.33 1.32 -19.33
C ALA A 124 -6.42 2.30 -19.79
N THR A 125 -7.15 1.97 -20.86
CA THR A 125 -8.34 2.70 -21.32
C THR A 125 -9.54 2.45 -20.40
N ASP A 126 -10.66 3.11 -20.69
CA ASP A 126 -11.96 2.88 -20.03
C ASP A 126 -12.65 1.57 -20.49
N ALA A 127 -12.03 0.80 -21.40
CA ALA A 127 -12.53 -0.51 -21.79
C ALA A 127 -12.40 -1.56 -20.67
N PHE A 128 -11.57 -1.31 -19.64
CA PHE A 128 -11.20 -2.28 -18.62
C PHE A 128 -11.12 -1.66 -17.21
N ASP A 129 -11.15 -2.51 -16.20
CA ASP A 129 -11.26 -2.08 -14.80
C ASP A 129 -9.92 -1.78 -14.11
N ARG A 130 -8.76 -2.12 -14.71
CA ARG A 130 -7.47 -1.93 -14.00
C ARG A 130 -7.29 -0.48 -13.56
N THR A 131 -7.48 0.47 -14.46
CA THR A 131 -7.24 1.88 -14.13
C THR A 131 -8.17 2.34 -13.00
N ALA A 132 -9.42 1.88 -13.01
CA ALA A 132 -10.39 2.17 -11.96
C ALA A 132 -10.00 1.57 -10.60
N ILE A 133 -9.66 0.27 -10.53
CA ILE A 133 -9.27 -0.38 -9.27
C ILE A 133 -7.95 0.18 -8.72
N THR A 134 -6.98 0.50 -9.58
CA THR A 134 -5.72 1.13 -9.16
C THR A 134 -5.99 2.51 -8.57
N ARG A 135 -6.77 3.37 -9.24
CA ARG A 135 -7.09 4.71 -8.72
C ARG A 135 -7.85 4.67 -7.39
N MET A 136 -8.77 3.71 -7.25
CA MET A 136 -9.50 3.50 -5.99
C MET A 136 -8.56 3.05 -4.87
N ALA A 137 -7.66 2.10 -5.14
CA ALA A 137 -6.67 1.65 -4.17
C ALA A 137 -5.71 2.79 -3.76
N ASP A 138 -5.18 3.54 -4.72
CA ASP A 138 -4.30 4.69 -4.48
C ASP A 138 -5.01 5.77 -3.63
N ALA A 139 -6.28 6.04 -3.90
CA ALA A 139 -7.09 6.99 -3.14
C ALA A 139 -7.33 6.53 -1.69
N VAL A 140 -7.70 5.26 -1.49
CA VAL A 140 -7.89 4.69 -0.15
C VAL A 140 -6.57 4.72 0.64
N GLU A 141 -5.45 4.40 0.00
CA GLU A 141 -4.13 4.48 0.62
C GLU A 141 -3.79 5.91 1.03
N ALA A 142 -3.94 6.88 0.13
CA ALA A 142 -3.66 8.28 0.41
C ALA A 142 -4.52 8.83 1.55
N LEU A 143 -5.84 8.59 1.52
CA LEU A 143 -6.77 9.03 2.56
C LEU A 143 -6.46 8.37 3.91
N SER A 144 -6.17 7.07 3.92
CA SER A 144 -5.86 6.34 5.16
C SER A 144 -4.55 6.81 5.81
N LEU A 145 -3.52 7.06 4.98
CA LEU A 145 -2.24 7.57 5.47
C LEU A 145 -2.35 9.02 5.94
N ALA A 146 -3.08 9.87 5.21
CA ALA A 146 -3.34 11.25 5.62
C ALA A 146 -4.02 11.29 6.99
N TYR A 147 -5.14 10.58 7.15
CA TYR A 147 -5.83 10.43 8.43
C TYR A 147 -4.88 9.97 9.55
N TYR A 148 -4.08 8.94 9.28
CA TYR A 148 -3.11 8.45 10.26
C TYR A 148 -2.08 9.52 10.70
N PHE A 149 -1.59 10.35 9.78
CA PHE A 149 -0.59 11.38 10.08
C PHE A 149 -1.18 12.64 10.71
N THR A 150 -2.42 13.01 10.37
CA THR A 150 -3.01 14.29 10.75
C THR A 150 -4.04 14.22 11.88
N GLY A 151 -4.58 13.03 12.18
CA GLY A 151 -5.70 12.85 13.11
C GLY A 151 -7.04 13.01 12.42
#